data_AF-A0A0P0M4W9-F1
#
_entry.id   AF-A0A0P0M4W9-F1
#
_cell.length_a   1.000
_cell.length_b   1.000
_cell.length_c   1.000
_cell.angle_alpha   90.00
_cell.angle_beta   90.00
_cell.angle_gamma   90.00
#
_symmetry.space_group_name_H-M   'P 1'
#
loop_
_entity.id
_entity.type
_entity.pdbx_description
1 polymer ?
#
loop_
_entity_poly.entity_id
_entity_poly.type
_entity_poly.pdbx_seq_one_letter_code
_entity_poly.pdbx_strand_id
1 'polypeptide(L)'
;MICFMRIVWRNYGRKRKDIRGLTWCRGILIQKGWKTKSDLQRYTEGRIRINKLFLDSKITSTPVNRLIRKEVLTENAIYFRTGILFEDFLWCYFLYKKVETFASVNSFTYFYRRSNPFSTMNKAKTDFDKPAKDFIFILTVFNEHMEQELYAENICFILNKLMPVVYNAAVIGVTRESNDAIDKFKRNLIRKHCREFRPMEVLYELNLFYPFSLLLNWGIYRHHILYKYANLIKLYYKIWGRLYR
;
A
#
# COMPACT_ATOMS: atom_id res chain seq x y z
N MET A 1 19.73 -12.35 -1.24
CA MET A 1 20.09 -11.00 -1.73
C MET A 1 19.06 -10.56 -2.76
N ILE A 2 18.30 -9.52 -2.45
CA ILE A 2 17.50 -8.76 -3.42
C ILE A 2 18.23 -7.47 -3.74
N CYS A 3 18.49 -7.18 -5.02
CA CYS A 3 19.00 -5.89 -5.45
C CYS A 3 17.84 -5.08 -6.04
N PHE A 4 17.52 -3.94 -5.42
CA PHE A 4 16.50 -3.01 -5.89
C PHE A 4 17.13 -1.88 -6.67
N MET A 5 16.63 -1.61 -7.87
CA MET A 5 17.22 -0.62 -8.73
C MET A 5 16.25 0.57 -8.93
N ARG A 6 16.80 1.79 -8.97
CA ARG A 6 16.04 3.05 -8.86
C ARG A 6 15.11 3.27 -10.06
N ILE A 7 13.85 3.58 -9.79
CA ILE A 7 12.83 3.94 -10.78
C ILE A 7 12.61 5.45 -10.77
N VAL A 8 12.78 6.12 -11.91
CA VAL A 8 12.42 7.54 -12.06
C VAL A 8 11.46 7.76 -13.22
N TRP A 9 10.49 8.60 -12.92
CA TRP A 9 9.41 9.00 -13.80
C TRP A 9 9.86 10.21 -14.61
N ARG A 10 10.05 10.10 -15.93
CA ARG A 10 10.34 11.25 -16.81
C ARG A 10 9.23 11.42 -17.86
N ASN A 11 8.79 12.66 -18.07
CA ASN A 11 7.93 13.03 -19.20
C ASN A 11 8.86 13.58 -20.29
N TYR A 12 8.82 13.01 -21.50
CA TYR A 12 9.39 13.66 -22.66
C TYR A 12 8.45 14.82 -23.05
N GLY A 13 8.97 16.06 -23.09
CA GLY A 13 8.32 17.13 -23.87
C GLY A 13 7.91 18.45 -23.20
N ARG A 14 8.12 18.74 -21.90
CA ARG A 14 7.86 20.10 -21.36
C ARG A 14 8.87 20.53 -20.29
N LYS A 15 9.33 21.79 -20.41
CA LYS A 15 10.28 22.50 -19.53
C LYS A 15 10.00 22.26 -18.04
N ARG A 16 11.09 22.14 -17.26
CA ARG A 16 11.10 21.93 -15.79
C ARG A 16 10.15 22.93 -15.12
N LYS A 17 9.03 22.46 -14.56
CA LYS A 17 8.37 23.10 -13.44
C LYS A 17 8.75 22.31 -12.20
N ASP A 18 9.43 23.00 -11.29
CA ASP A 18 9.71 22.54 -9.94
C ASP A 18 8.38 22.49 -9.18
N ILE A 19 7.82 21.29 -8.97
CA ILE A 19 6.51 21.10 -8.33
C ILE A 19 6.72 20.25 -7.09
N ARG A 20 6.65 20.92 -5.93
CA ARG A 20 6.57 20.30 -4.62
C ARG A 20 5.23 19.56 -4.47
N GLY A 21 5.28 18.32 -4.01
CA GLY A 21 4.12 17.60 -3.48
C GLY A 21 3.56 16.45 -4.35
N LEU A 22 3.10 15.40 -3.66
CA LEU A 22 2.22 14.35 -4.21
C LEU A 22 0.99 15.02 -4.84
N THR A 23 0.86 14.99 -6.17
CA THR A 23 -0.37 15.45 -6.84
C THR A 23 -1.25 14.25 -7.16
N TRP A 24 -2.31 14.11 -6.38
CA TRP A 24 -3.45 13.22 -6.57
C TRP A 24 -4.24 13.64 -7.82
N CYS A 25 -4.37 12.77 -8.81
CA CYS A 25 -5.36 12.91 -9.86
C CYS A 25 -6.39 11.79 -9.69
N ARG A 26 -7.57 12.15 -9.18
CA ARG A 26 -8.78 11.29 -9.15
C ARG A 26 -8.52 9.86 -8.64
N GLY A 27 -8.12 9.73 -7.38
CA GLY A 27 -8.28 8.46 -6.67
C GLY A 27 -7.21 7.38 -6.88
N ILE A 28 -6.45 7.43 -7.96
CA ILE A 28 -5.38 6.45 -8.20
C ILE A 28 -4.10 6.96 -7.56
N LEU A 29 -3.45 6.10 -6.77
CA LEU A 29 -2.13 6.32 -6.22
C LEU A 29 -1.12 6.35 -7.37
N ILE A 30 -1.07 7.46 -8.11
CA ILE A 30 0.06 7.74 -8.99
C ILE A 30 1.21 8.02 -8.04
N GLN A 31 2.16 7.09 -7.99
CA GLN A 31 3.45 7.28 -7.32
C GLN A 31 4.23 8.37 -8.08
N LYS A 32 3.80 9.63 -7.95
CA LYS A 32 4.46 10.77 -8.55
C LYS A 32 5.75 11.01 -7.78
N GLY A 33 6.86 10.70 -8.44
CA GLY A 33 8.17 11.30 -8.20
C GLY A 33 8.64 11.19 -6.75
N TRP A 34 9.53 10.23 -6.50
CA TRP A 34 10.38 10.28 -5.33
C TRP A 34 11.04 11.66 -5.26
N LYS A 35 10.78 12.42 -4.18
CA LYS A 35 11.77 13.37 -3.69
C LYS A 35 13.05 12.56 -3.50
N THR A 36 14.15 13.10 -4.00
CA THR A 36 15.51 12.67 -3.71
C THR A 36 15.75 12.73 -2.20
N LYS A 37 15.34 11.69 -1.47
CA LYS A 37 15.89 11.39 -0.16
C LYS A 37 16.67 10.10 -0.29
N SER A 38 17.97 10.29 -0.38
CA SER A 38 19.10 9.38 -0.46
C SER A 38 19.25 8.41 0.73
N ASP A 39 18.18 8.09 1.45
CA ASP A 39 18.31 7.58 2.83
C ASP A 39 18.02 6.08 2.98
N LEU A 40 17.71 5.37 1.88
CA LEU A 40 17.75 3.90 1.94
C LEU A 40 19.22 3.47 2.00
N GLN A 41 19.57 2.78 3.09
CA GLN A 41 20.89 2.17 3.20
C GLN A 41 21.13 1.30 1.96
N ARG A 42 22.30 1.47 1.34
CA ARG A 42 22.71 0.68 0.16
C ARG A 42 22.58 -0.82 0.40
N TYR A 43 22.71 -1.24 1.64
CA TYR A 43 22.58 -2.61 2.08
C TYR A 43 21.85 -2.65 3.42
N THR A 44 20.87 -3.52 3.53
CA THR A 44 20.04 -3.74 4.72
C THR A 44 19.94 -5.23 4.96
N GLU A 45 20.17 -5.65 6.19
CA GLU A 45 19.99 -7.03 6.65
C GLU A 45 18.86 -7.11 7.67
N GLY A 46 18.31 -8.32 7.79
CA GLY A 46 17.28 -8.69 8.74
C GLY A 46 15.88 -8.62 8.13
N ARG A 47 15.22 -9.77 8.06
CA ARG A 47 13.83 -9.95 7.60
C ARG A 47 12.86 -8.90 8.11
N ILE A 48 12.79 -8.71 9.44
CA ILE A 48 11.84 -7.80 10.08
C ILE A 48 12.09 -6.36 9.61
N ARG A 49 13.35 -5.94 9.55
CA ARG A 49 13.73 -4.58 9.15
C ARG A 49 13.36 -4.33 7.69
N ILE A 50 13.62 -5.30 6.81
CA ILE A 50 13.31 -5.21 5.38
C ILE A 50 11.80 -5.21 5.14
N ASN A 51 11.06 -6.10 5.82
CA ASN A 51 9.60 -6.14 5.75
C ASN A 51 8.99 -4.80 6.20
N LYS A 52 9.50 -4.25 7.31
CA LYS A 52 9.10 -2.91 7.79
C LYS A 52 9.34 -1.81 6.76
N LEU A 53 10.45 -1.83 6.01
CA LEU A 53 10.69 -0.86 4.94
C LEU A 53 9.63 -0.96 3.83
N PHE A 54 9.16 -2.16 3.51
CA PHE A 54 8.06 -2.36 2.55
C PHE A 54 6.73 -1.84 3.10
N LEU A 55 6.36 -2.20 4.34
CA LEU A 55 5.12 -1.75 4.99
C LEU A 55 5.08 -0.23 5.21
N ASP A 56 6.23 0.40 5.45
CA ASP A 56 6.39 1.86 5.49
C ASP A 56 6.34 2.51 4.09
N SER A 57 6.16 1.73 3.02
CA SER A 57 6.22 2.18 1.62
C SER A 57 7.55 2.86 1.24
N LYS A 58 8.64 2.50 1.91
CA LYS A 58 10.01 2.97 1.60
C LYS A 58 10.64 2.17 0.46
N ILE A 59 10.22 0.92 0.27
CA ILE A 59 10.59 0.11 -0.89
C ILE A 59 9.35 -0.02 -1.80
N THR A 60 9.55 -0.05 -3.11
CA THR A 60 8.43 -0.14 -4.06
C THR A 60 7.83 -1.54 -4.11
N SER A 61 6.55 -1.61 -4.48
CA SER A 61 5.81 -2.83 -4.73
C SER A 61 5.74 -3.14 -6.22
N THR A 62 6.89 -3.45 -6.83
CA THR A 62 6.93 -3.86 -8.23
C THR A 62 7.97 -4.96 -8.42
N PRO A 63 7.68 -6.03 -9.18
CA PRO A 63 8.61 -7.11 -9.41
C PRO A 63 9.69 -6.74 -10.42
N VAL A 64 9.42 -5.79 -11.32
CA VAL A 64 10.37 -5.42 -12.37
C VAL A 64 11.55 -4.67 -11.80
N ASN A 65 12.68 -4.71 -12.52
CA ASN A 65 13.90 -4.00 -12.19
C ASN A 65 14.52 -4.42 -10.84
N ARG A 66 14.56 -5.74 -10.61
CA ARG A 66 15.17 -6.36 -9.44
C ARG A 66 16.00 -7.57 -9.83
N LEU A 67 17.11 -7.75 -9.11
CA LEU A 67 17.80 -9.04 -9.08
C LEU A 67 17.35 -9.78 -7.83
N ILE A 68 16.81 -10.98 -7.99
CA ILE A 68 16.26 -11.78 -6.91
C ILE A 68 16.88 -13.17 -6.98
N ARG A 69 17.42 -13.62 -5.85
CA ARG A 69 17.91 -14.98 -5.69
C ARG A 69 16.77 -15.98 -5.95
N LYS A 70 16.95 -16.91 -6.90
CA LYS A 70 15.93 -17.88 -7.30
C LYS A 70 15.42 -18.69 -6.12
N GLU A 71 16.34 -19.15 -5.27
CA GLU A 71 16.04 -19.96 -4.08
C GLU A 71 15.00 -19.29 -3.15
N VAL A 72 15.06 -17.96 -2.99
CA VAL A 72 14.07 -17.21 -2.18
C VAL A 72 12.66 -17.42 -2.71
N LEU A 73 12.48 -17.49 -4.04
CA LEU A 73 11.17 -17.66 -4.66
C LEU A 73 10.72 -19.12 -4.62
N THR A 74 11.60 -20.06 -4.98
CA THR A 74 11.24 -21.48 -5.13
C THR A 74 11.03 -22.17 -3.79
N GLU A 75 11.88 -21.90 -2.79
CA GLU A 75 11.78 -22.54 -1.46
C GLU A 75 10.60 -22.00 -0.65
N ASN A 76 10.16 -20.76 -0.92
CA ASN A 76 9.02 -20.14 -0.23
C ASN A 76 7.72 -20.13 -1.06
N ALA A 77 7.72 -20.79 -2.23
CA ALA A 77 6.59 -20.85 -3.15
C ALA A 77 5.99 -19.46 -3.52
N ILE A 78 6.83 -18.47 -3.76
CA ILE A 78 6.41 -17.08 -4.03
C ILE A 78 6.16 -16.90 -5.55
N TYR A 79 4.92 -17.16 -5.97
CA TYR A 79 4.47 -17.06 -7.37
C TYR A 79 3.38 -16.01 -7.55
N PHE A 80 3.24 -15.50 -8.77
CA PHE A 80 2.14 -14.58 -9.09
C PHE A 80 0.81 -15.29 -9.07
N ARG A 81 -0.19 -14.65 -8.49
CA ARG A 81 -1.57 -15.10 -8.56
C ARG A 81 -2.19 -14.65 -9.88
N THR A 82 -2.73 -15.59 -10.65
CA THR A 82 -3.41 -15.29 -11.91
C THR A 82 -4.84 -14.80 -11.67
N GLY A 83 -5.38 -14.00 -12.60
CA GLY A 83 -6.80 -13.62 -12.63
C GLY A 83 -7.20 -12.42 -11.77
N ILE A 84 -6.24 -11.73 -11.14
CA ILE A 84 -6.46 -10.50 -10.38
C ILE A 84 -5.62 -9.36 -10.92
N LEU A 85 -6.08 -8.13 -10.74
CA LEU A 85 -5.27 -6.92 -10.83
C LEU A 85 -4.39 -6.79 -9.57
N PHE A 86 -3.27 -6.07 -9.71
CA PHE A 86 -2.33 -5.79 -8.63
C PHE A 86 -1.69 -7.06 -8.04
N GLU A 87 -1.52 -8.07 -8.88
CA GLU A 87 -0.81 -9.31 -8.57
C GLU A 87 0.64 -9.05 -8.13
N ASP A 88 1.25 -7.99 -8.66
CA ASP A 88 2.57 -7.49 -8.26
C ASP A 88 2.60 -7.06 -6.79
N PHE A 89 1.54 -6.41 -6.33
CA PHE A 89 1.41 -5.93 -4.96
C PHE A 89 1.31 -7.09 -3.97
N LEU A 90 0.46 -8.08 -4.29
CA LEU A 90 0.32 -9.31 -3.51
C LEU A 90 1.63 -10.11 -3.47
N TRP A 91 2.28 -10.26 -4.62
CA TRP A 91 3.54 -10.97 -4.74
C TRP A 91 4.66 -10.30 -3.92
N CYS A 92 4.79 -8.97 -3.99
CA CYS A 92 5.76 -8.23 -3.18
C CYS A 92 5.50 -8.37 -1.67
N TYR A 93 4.24 -8.41 -1.24
CA TYR A 93 3.90 -8.61 0.17
C TYR A 93 4.47 -9.93 0.70
N PHE A 94 4.29 -11.04 -0.03
CA PHE A 94 4.86 -12.33 0.37
C PHE A 94 6.39 -12.37 0.25
N LEU A 95 6.95 -11.73 -0.77
CA LEU A 95 8.40 -11.63 -0.93
C LEU A 95 9.07 -10.99 0.28
N TYR A 96 8.64 -9.80 0.69
CA TYR A 96 9.34 -9.05 1.75
C TYR A 96 9.23 -9.67 3.14
N LYS A 97 8.29 -10.59 3.34
CA LYS A 97 8.22 -11.41 4.57
C LYS A 97 9.35 -12.43 4.68
N LYS A 98 10.01 -12.77 3.57
CA LYS A 98 11.03 -13.85 3.47
C LYS A 98 12.45 -13.35 3.16
N VAL A 99 12.63 -12.05 2.93
CA VAL A 99 13.90 -11.50 2.46
C VAL A 99 14.79 -11.12 3.63
N GLU A 100 15.92 -11.80 3.78
CA GLU A 100 16.91 -11.51 4.82
C GLU A 100 17.92 -10.42 4.45
N THR A 101 18.19 -10.25 3.15
CA THR A 101 19.20 -9.30 2.65
C THR A 101 18.68 -8.51 1.46
N PHE A 102 18.77 -7.19 1.57
CA PHE A 102 18.29 -6.23 0.58
C PHE A 102 19.38 -5.21 0.28
N ALA A 103 19.68 -5.01 -1.00
CA ALA A 103 20.57 -3.97 -1.49
C ALA A 103 19.77 -3.02 -2.38
N SER A 104 20.14 -1.73 -2.39
CA SER A 104 19.56 -0.75 -3.32
C SER A 104 20.64 -0.08 -4.15
N VAL A 105 20.44 -0.05 -5.47
CA VAL A 105 21.29 0.64 -6.44
C VAL A 105 20.73 2.03 -6.68
N ASN A 106 21.56 3.05 -6.45
CA ASN A 106 21.18 4.45 -6.64
C ASN A 106 21.35 4.94 -8.09
N SER A 107 21.29 4.04 -9.07
CA SER A 107 21.38 4.34 -10.51
C SER A 107 20.04 4.08 -11.21
N PHE A 108 19.78 4.87 -12.25
CA PHE A 108 18.61 4.69 -13.11
C PHE A 108 18.81 3.45 -13.96
N THR A 109 17.83 2.56 -13.91
CA THR A 109 17.97 1.20 -14.45
C THR A 109 16.72 0.77 -15.21
N TYR A 110 15.60 1.46 -14.99
CA TYR A 110 14.36 1.22 -15.71
C TYR A 110 13.53 2.49 -15.84
N PHE A 111 12.94 2.70 -17.02
CA PHE A 111 12.10 3.85 -17.33
C PHE A 111 10.67 3.41 -17.62
N TYR A 112 9.71 3.94 -16.86
CA TYR A 112 8.29 3.68 -17.07
C TYR A 112 7.69 4.65 -18.11
N ARG A 113 6.93 4.10 -19.08
CA ARG A 113 6.14 4.91 -20.02
C ARG A 113 4.85 5.38 -19.34
N ARG A 114 4.67 6.69 -19.17
CA ARG A 114 3.48 7.29 -18.54
C ARG A 114 2.29 7.51 -19.49
N SER A 115 2.57 7.71 -20.77
CA SER A 115 1.58 8.13 -21.77
C SER A 115 0.97 6.94 -22.52
N ASN A 116 0.55 5.90 -21.80
CA ASN A 116 -0.24 4.82 -22.41
C ASN A 116 -1.73 5.03 -22.09
N PRO A 117 -2.54 5.53 -23.05
CA PRO A 117 -3.97 5.74 -22.83
C PRO A 117 -4.70 4.44 -22.48
N PHE A 118 -4.23 3.29 -22.99
CA PHE A 118 -4.81 1.97 -22.75
C PHE A 118 -4.30 1.29 -21.47
N SER A 119 -3.55 2.00 -20.62
CA SER A 119 -3.10 1.41 -19.35
C SER A 119 -4.28 1.13 -18.41
N THR A 120 -4.18 0.04 -17.64
CA THR A 120 -5.15 -0.33 -16.60
C THR A 120 -5.42 0.83 -15.63
N MET A 121 -4.38 1.63 -15.32
CA MET A 121 -4.50 2.83 -14.48
C MET A 121 -5.39 3.92 -15.09
N ASN A 122 -5.46 4.05 -16.42
CA ASN A 122 -6.37 5.03 -17.02
C ASN A 122 -7.80 4.51 -17.06
N LYS A 123 -8.00 3.22 -17.31
CA LYS A 123 -9.33 2.58 -17.25
C LYS A 123 -9.93 2.65 -15.84
N ALA A 124 -9.11 2.45 -14.80
CA ALA A 124 -9.53 2.52 -13.40
C ALA A 124 -10.07 3.89 -12.94
N LYS A 125 -9.89 4.96 -13.73
CA LYS A 125 -10.44 6.30 -13.41
C LYS A 125 -11.91 6.44 -13.76
N THR A 126 -12.41 5.57 -14.63
CA THR A 126 -13.78 5.58 -15.14
C THR A 126 -14.52 4.29 -14.82
N ASP A 127 -13.82 3.19 -14.58
CA ASP A 127 -14.36 1.89 -14.20
C ASP A 127 -13.53 1.31 -13.04
N PHE A 128 -14.06 1.39 -11.82
CA PHE A 128 -13.34 1.03 -10.60
C PHE A 128 -13.81 -0.30 -9.97
N ASP A 129 -14.76 -1.01 -10.59
CA ASP A 129 -15.37 -2.19 -9.98
C ASP A 129 -14.36 -3.35 -9.81
N LYS A 130 -13.72 -3.78 -10.91
CA LYS A 130 -12.68 -4.82 -10.85
C LYS A 130 -11.49 -4.42 -9.95
N PRO A 131 -10.94 -3.18 -10.04
CA PRO A 131 -9.94 -2.72 -9.09
C PRO A 131 -10.37 -2.81 -7.63
N ALA A 132 -11.60 -2.42 -7.28
CA ALA A 132 -12.11 -2.50 -5.92
C ALA A 132 -12.21 -3.95 -5.44
N LYS A 133 -12.80 -4.83 -6.24
CA LYS A 133 -12.95 -6.27 -5.93
C LYS A 133 -11.60 -6.94 -5.67
N ASP A 134 -10.63 -6.70 -6.54
CA ASP A 134 -9.29 -7.28 -6.42
C ASP A 134 -8.49 -6.69 -5.25
N PHE A 135 -8.62 -5.39 -4.99
CA PHE A 135 -7.99 -4.80 -3.81
C PHE A 135 -8.58 -5.35 -2.52
N ILE A 136 -9.90 -5.51 -2.40
CA ILE A 136 -10.51 -6.10 -1.20
C ILE A 136 -10.06 -7.55 -1.03
N PHE A 137 -9.96 -8.32 -2.11
CA PHE A 137 -9.37 -9.64 -2.07
C PHE A 137 -7.93 -9.60 -1.50
N ILE A 138 -7.07 -8.74 -2.03
CA ILE A 138 -5.68 -8.59 -1.56
C ILE A 138 -5.62 -8.16 -0.08
N LEU A 139 -6.44 -7.20 0.34
CA LEU A 139 -6.46 -6.72 1.72
C LEU A 139 -6.99 -7.79 2.70
N THR A 140 -7.88 -8.66 2.23
CA THR A 140 -8.32 -9.84 3.00
C THR A 140 -7.14 -10.78 3.25
N VAL A 141 -6.38 -11.11 2.20
CA VAL A 141 -5.17 -11.93 2.32
C VAL A 141 -4.15 -11.28 3.27
N PHE A 142 -3.93 -9.97 3.17
CA PHE A 142 -2.99 -9.27 4.04
C PHE A 142 -3.42 -9.31 5.51
N ASN A 143 -4.72 -9.13 5.77
CA ASN A 143 -5.27 -9.18 7.13
C ASN A 143 -5.14 -10.59 7.76
N GLU A 144 -5.27 -11.64 6.94
CA GLU A 144 -5.09 -13.03 7.39
C GLU A 144 -3.63 -13.39 7.65
N HIS A 145 -2.69 -12.79 6.92
CA HIS A 145 -1.26 -13.11 6.97
C HIS A 145 -0.43 -12.08 7.74
N MET A 146 -1.04 -11.24 8.58
CA MET A 146 -0.31 -10.24 9.37
C MET A 146 0.69 -10.90 10.33
N GLU A 147 1.88 -10.31 10.45
CA GLU A 147 2.89 -10.76 11.42
C GLU A 147 2.77 -9.92 12.69
N GLN A 148 2.65 -10.59 13.84
CA GLN A 148 2.48 -9.92 15.13
C GLN A 148 3.67 -9.01 15.48
N GLU A 149 4.89 -9.42 15.10
CA GLU A 149 6.12 -8.62 15.29
C GLU A 149 6.05 -7.24 14.63
N LEU A 150 5.26 -7.11 13.56
CA LEU A 150 5.05 -5.88 12.79
C LEU A 150 3.56 -5.52 12.73
N TYR A 151 2.80 -5.82 13.79
CA TYR A 151 1.34 -5.62 13.79
C TYR A 151 0.96 -4.19 13.43
N ALA A 152 1.57 -3.19 14.09
CA ALA A 152 1.27 -1.78 13.86
C ALA A 152 1.58 -1.34 12.43
N GLU A 153 2.68 -1.80 11.85
CA GLU A 153 3.04 -1.55 10.46
C GLU A 153 2.07 -2.23 9.49
N ASN A 154 1.69 -3.48 9.74
CA ASN A 154 0.74 -4.22 8.91
C ASN A 154 -0.64 -3.57 8.92
N ILE A 155 -1.19 -3.24 10.09
CA ILE A 155 -2.54 -2.67 10.15
C ILE A 155 -2.60 -1.28 9.52
N CYS A 156 -1.60 -0.43 9.80
CA CYS A 156 -1.51 0.87 9.14
C CYS A 156 -1.35 0.74 7.63
N PHE A 157 -0.62 -0.28 7.15
CA PHE A 157 -0.49 -0.54 5.74
C PHE A 157 -1.83 -0.92 5.10
N ILE A 158 -2.58 -1.84 5.71
CA ILE A 158 -3.93 -2.23 5.24
C ILE A 158 -4.87 -1.04 5.21
N LEU A 159 -4.96 -0.29 6.32
CA LEU A 159 -5.85 0.87 6.46
C LEU A 159 -5.55 1.96 5.43
N ASN A 160 -4.26 2.25 5.20
CA ASN A 160 -3.83 3.23 4.20
C ASN A 160 -4.16 2.83 2.75
N LYS A 161 -4.31 1.53 2.47
CA LYS A 161 -4.73 1.03 1.15
C LYS A 161 -6.25 0.90 1.04
N LEU A 162 -6.93 0.58 2.14
CA LEU A 162 -8.39 0.46 2.20
C LEU A 162 -9.06 1.82 2.00
N MET A 163 -8.56 2.89 2.61
CA MET A 163 -9.22 4.20 2.55
C MET A 163 -9.38 4.74 1.11
N PRO A 164 -8.35 4.71 0.22
CA PRO A 164 -8.54 5.04 -1.19
C PRO A 164 -9.58 4.17 -1.91
N VAL A 165 -9.69 2.88 -1.57
CA VAL A 165 -10.70 1.99 -2.16
C VAL A 165 -12.10 2.44 -1.76
N VAL A 166 -12.33 2.72 -0.48
CA VAL A 166 -13.62 3.23 0.04
C VAL A 166 -13.97 4.57 -0.60
N TYR A 167 -13.01 5.50 -0.66
CA TYR A 167 -13.20 6.81 -1.28
C TYR A 167 -13.53 6.70 -2.78
N ASN A 168 -12.78 5.92 -3.54
CA ASN A 168 -12.99 5.78 -4.98
C ASN A 168 -14.29 5.04 -5.29
N ALA A 169 -14.65 4.03 -4.51
CA ALA A 169 -15.92 3.33 -4.68
C ALA A 169 -17.10 4.29 -4.46
N ALA A 170 -17.02 5.19 -3.48
CA ALA A 170 -18.05 6.20 -3.24
C ALA A 170 -18.12 7.28 -4.34
N VAL A 171 -16.98 7.69 -4.91
CA VAL A 171 -16.91 8.78 -5.91
C VAL A 171 -17.17 8.31 -7.34
N ILE A 172 -16.59 7.17 -7.74
CA ILE A 172 -16.69 6.63 -9.11
C ILE A 172 -17.91 5.72 -9.24
N GLY A 173 -18.30 5.04 -8.16
CA GLY A 173 -19.31 3.98 -8.18
C GLY A 173 -18.69 2.61 -8.46
N VAL A 174 -19.30 1.58 -7.86
CA VAL A 174 -18.98 0.17 -8.06
C VAL A 174 -20.29 -0.62 -8.04
N THR A 175 -20.26 -1.88 -8.47
CA THR A 175 -21.43 -2.76 -8.39
C THR A 175 -21.84 -3.02 -6.95
N ARG A 176 -23.09 -3.46 -6.74
CA ARG A 176 -23.59 -3.86 -5.42
C ARG A 176 -22.74 -4.97 -4.79
N GLU A 177 -22.32 -5.96 -5.59
CA GLU A 177 -21.46 -7.05 -5.12
C GLU A 177 -20.12 -6.52 -4.56
N SER A 178 -19.45 -5.64 -5.31
CA SER A 178 -18.20 -5.02 -4.87
C SER A 178 -18.39 -4.14 -3.64
N ASN A 179 -19.50 -3.39 -3.56
CA ASN A 179 -19.79 -2.57 -2.40
C ASN A 179 -20.07 -3.43 -1.14
N ASP A 180 -20.82 -4.52 -1.29
CA ASP A 180 -21.09 -5.48 -0.22
C ASP A 180 -19.80 -6.14 0.28
N ALA A 181 -18.84 -6.43 -0.62
CA ALA A 181 -17.53 -6.95 -0.26
C ALA A 181 -16.69 -5.93 0.53
N ILE A 182 -16.65 -4.66 0.09
CA ILE A 182 -15.98 -3.57 0.83
C ILE A 182 -16.59 -3.44 2.23
N ASP A 183 -17.91 -3.40 2.32
CA ASP A 183 -18.64 -3.24 3.57
C ASP A 183 -18.46 -4.44 4.51
N LYS A 184 -18.47 -5.66 3.98
CA LYS A 184 -18.15 -6.88 4.74
C LYS A 184 -16.74 -6.81 5.31
N PHE A 185 -15.76 -6.41 4.51
CA PHE A 185 -14.37 -6.26 4.97
C PHE A 185 -14.26 -5.23 6.09
N LYS A 186 -14.80 -4.01 5.91
CA LYS A 186 -14.80 -2.96 6.94
C LYS A 186 -15.47 -3.43 8.24
N ARG A 187 -16.65 -4.06 8.15
CA ARG A 187 -17.39 -4.56 9.32
C ARG A 187 -16.63 -5.64 10.07
N ASN A 188 -15.97 -6.55 9.34
CA ASN A 188 -15.16 -7.59 9.97
C ASN A 188 -13.94 -7.00 10.68
N LEU A 189 -13.29 -6.00 10.06
CA LEU A 189 -12.12 -5.34 10.63
C LEU A 189 -12.46 -4.62 11.95
N ILE A 190 -13.50 -3.78 11.94
CA ILE A 190 -13.91 -3.05 13.15
C ILE A 190 -14.43 -3.99 14.25
N ARG A 191 -15.16 -5.04 13.89
CA ARG A 191 -15.60 -6.05 14.88
C ARG A 191 -14.41 -6.77 15.52
N LYS A 192 -13.39 -7.13 14.73
CA LYS A 192 -12.16 -7.73 15.23
C LYS A 192 -11.46 -6.79 16.20
N HIS A 193 -11.25 -5.53 15.82
CA HIS A 193 -10.56 -4.55 16.65
C HIS A 193 -11.33 -4.13 17.90
N CYS A 194 -12.65 -4.09 17.85
CA CYS A 194 -13.47 -3.93 19.05
C CYS A 194 -13.29 -5.12 20.02
N ARG A 195 -13.31 -6.36 19.51
CA ARG A 195 -13.14 -7.57 20.33
C ARG A 195 -11.75 -7.67 20.96
N GLU A 196 -10.72 -7.24 20.23
CA GLU A 196 -9.32 -7.24 20.67
C GLU A 196 -8.93 -5.99 21.46
N PHE A 197 -9.88 -5.12 21.82
CA PHE A 197 -9.64 -3.85 22.52
C PHE A 197 -8.55 -2.99 21.86
N ARG A 198 -8.72 -2.72 20.55
CA ARG A 198 -7.79 -1.94 19.72
C ARG A 198 -8.37 -0.55 19.42
N PRO A 199 -8.39 0.39 20.39
CA PRO A 199 -9.16 1.63 20.28
C PRO A 199 -8.66 2.55 19.17
N MET A 200 -7.35 2.57 18.90
CA MET A 200 -6.78 3.45 17.88
C MET A 200 -7.22 3.02 16.48
N GLU A 201 -7.28 1.72 16.22
CA GLU A 201 -7.74 1.14 14.97
C GLU A 201 -9.24 1.39 14.79
N VAL A 202 -10.04 1.15 15.83
CA VAL A 202 -11.48 1.41 15.80
C VAL A 202 -11.76 2.87 15.46
N LEU A 203 -11.07 3.82 16.11
CA LEU A 203 -11.21 5.25 15.84
C LEU A 203 -10.80 5.62 14.41
N TYR A 204 -9.77 4.99 13.85
CA TYR A 204 -9.44 5.17 12.43
C TYR A 204 -10.57 4.63 11.54
N GLU A 205 -11.07 3.44 11.83
CA GLU A 205 -12.04 2.71 11.01
C GLU A 205 -13.40 3.37 10.98
N LEU A 206 -13.82 4.06 12.04
CA LEU A 206 -15.04 4.87 12.04
C LEU A 206 -15.06 5.89 10.88
N ASN A 207 -13.90 6.39 10.44
CA ASN A 207 -13.80 7.30 9.29
C ASN A 207 -14.09 6.62 7.94
N LEU A 208 -14.20 5.29 7.90
CA LEU A 208 -14.53 4.51 6.70
C LEU A 208 -16.04 4.22 6.58
N PHE A 209 -16.82 4.60 7.58
CA PHE A 209 -18.28 4.43 7.62
C PHE A 209 -19.00 5.77 7.49
N TYR A 210 -20.23 5.73 6.98
CA TYR A 210 -21.11 6.89 6.99
C TYR A 210 -21.46 7.29 8.44
N PRO A 211 -21.53 8.59 8.79
CA PRO A 211 -21.37 9.74 7.90
C PRO A 211 -19.91 10.19 7.71
N PHE A 212 -18.97 9.74 8.53
CA PHE A 212 -17.58 10.23 8.54
C PHE A 212 -16.84 9.99 7.23
N SER A 213 -17.19 8.95 6.48
CA SER A 213 -16.62 8.68 5.16
C SER A 213 -16.83 9.82 4.17
N LEU A 214 -17.84 10.68 4.36
CA LEU A 214 -18.04 11.88 3.55
C LEU A 214 -16.90 12.89 3.71
N LEU A 215 -16.29 12.96 4.89
CA LEU A 215 -15.18 13.86 5.18
C LEU A 215 -13.92 13.47 4.40
N LEU A 216 -13.81 12.23 3.92
CA LEU A 216 -12.72 11.78 3.05
C LEU A 216 -12.68 12.51 1.69
N ASN A 217 -13.79 13.16 1.29
CA ASN A 217 -13.82 14.04 0.13
C ASN A 217 -12.95 15.29 0.32
N TRP A 218 -12.75 15.72 1.56
CA TRP A 218 -11.91 16.89 1.87
C TRP A 218 -10.44 16.47 1.90
N GLY A 219 -9.67 16.97 0.94
CA GLY A 219 -8.27 16.59 0.76
C GLY A 219 -7.40 16.78 2.01
N ILE A 220 -7.64 17.85 2.77
CA ILE A 220 -6.94 18.14 4.04
C ILE A 220 -7.27 17.08 5.09
N TYR A 221 -8.55 16.81 5.29
CA TYR A 221 -9.01 15.81 6.26
C TYR A 221 -8.44 14.42 5.91
N ARG A 222 -8.59 13.99 4.65
CA ARG A 222 -8.04 12.74 4.15
C ARG A 222 -6.52 12.64 4.38
N HIS A 223 -5.78 13.73 4.12
CA HIS A 223 -4.33 13.77 4.39
C HIS A 223 -4.01 13.58 5.88
N HIS A 224 -4.78 14.21 6.77
CA HIS A 224 -4.58 14.08 8.20
C HIS A 224 -4.86 12.66 8.71
N ILE A 225 -5.96 12.03 8.30
CA ILE A 225 -6.27 10.67 8.72
C ILE A 225 -5.22 9.69 8.15
N LEU A 226 -4.90 9.76 6.85
CA LEU A 226 -3.92 8.85 6.24
C LEU A 226 -2.53 8.95 6.87
N TYR A 227 -2.00 10.16 7.06
CA TYR A 227 -0.60 10.32 7.42
C TYR A 227 -0.39 10.59 8.90
N LYS A 228 -1.20 11.45 9.52
CA LYS A 228 -0.99 11.78 10.95
C LYS A 228 -1.55 10.70 11.85
N TYR A 229 -2.76 10.22 11.56
CA TYR A 229 -3.40 9.22 12.41
C TYR A 229 -2.69 7.85 12.33
N ALA A 230 -2.27 7.41 11.14
CA ALA A 230 -1.49 6.18 11.01
C ALA A 230 -0.15 6.21 11.78
N ASN A 231 0.50 7.38 11.87
CA ASN A 231 1.70 7.56 12.68
C ASN A 231 1.38 7.53 14.18
N LEU A 232 0.21 8.04 14.58
CA LEU A 232 -0.31 7.96 15.95
C LEU A 232 -0.54 6.51 16.38
N ILE A 233 -1.14 5.66 15.52
CA ILE A 233 -1.27 4.22 15.78
C ILE A 233 0.12 3.60 16.02
N LYS A 234 1.08 3.85 15.12
CA LYS A 234 2.45 3.32 15.28
C LYS A 234 3.12 3.80 16.58
N LEU A 235 2.94 5.06 16.94
CA LEU A 235 3.46 5.62 18.19
C LEU A 235 2.79 4.97 19.41
N TYR A 236 1.48 4.76 19.36
CA TYR A 236 0.71 4.07 20.40
C TYR A 236 1.28 2.68 20.67
N TYR A 237 1.53 1.88 19.63
CA TYR A 237 2.16 0.55 19.78
C TYR A 237 3.62 0.60 20.22
N LYS A 238 4.35 1.65 19.87
CA LYS A 238 5.72 1.82 20.36
C LYS A 238 5.76 2.03 21.88
N ILE A 239 4.78 2.75 22.43
CA ILE A 239 4.71 3.07 23.86
C ILE A 239 4.01 1.94 24.63
N TRP A 240 2.85 1.51 24.15
CA TRP A 240 1.93 0.62 24.86
C TRP A 240 1.86 -0.80 24.30
N GLY A 241 2.59 -1.10 23.23
CA GLY A 241 2.49 -2.40 22.51
C GLY A 241 2.86 -3.62 23.35
N ARG A 242 3.54 -3.45 24.50
CA ARG A 242 3.79 -4.54 25.46
C ARG A 242 2.50 -5.10 26.07
N LEU A 243 1.43 -4.30 26.13
CA LEU A 243 0.12 -4.72 26.64
C LEU A 243 -0.65 -5.64 25.68
N TYR A 244 -0.13 -5.82 24.46
CA TYR A 244 -0.79 -6.53 23.37
C TYR A 244 0.04 -7.69 22.80
N ARG A 245 1.08 -8.10 23.53
CA ARG A 245 1.88 -9.29 23.22
C ARG A 245 1.26 -10.54 23.81
#